data_AF-A0A7Y7NP25-F1
#
_entry.id   AF-A0A7Y7NP25-F1
#
_cell.length_a   1.000
_cell.length_b   1.000
_cell.length_c   1.000
_cell.angle_alpha   90.00
_cell.angle_beta   90.00
_cell.angle_gamma   90.00
#
_symmetry.space_group_name_H-M   'P 1'
#
loop_
_entity.id
_entity.type
_entity.pdbx_description
1 polymer ?
#
loop_
_entity_poly.entity_id
_entity_poly.type
_entity_poly.pdbx_seq_one_letter_code
_entity_poly.pdbx_strand_id
1 'polypeptide(L)'
;MESTDRENAKKLFEKYRKQRDGIRNCPEMASICLICGSIHVIAKEGDSGMLICRNCGFSWYRYECSACGRTVDGRDPKNPGCRKCGMRICTCGRCNCGLDISATI
;
A
#
# COMPACT_ATOMS: atom_id res chain seq x y z
N MET A 1 -4.90 16.26 9.86
CA MET A 1 -4.93 15.45 8.63
C MET A 1 -6.13 15.92 7.84
N GLU A 2 -5.92 16.71 6.78
CA GLU A 2 -7.03 17.26 5.98
C GLU A 2 -7.81 16.12 5.34
N SER A 3 -9.14 16.20 5.42
CA SER A 3 -10.03 15.29 4.71
C SER A 3 -9.83 15.49 3.21
N THR A 4 -9.29 14.48 2.52
CA THR A 4 -9.23 14.45 1.06
C THR A 4 -10.58 14.85 0.49
N ASP A 5 -10.62 15.92 -0.30
CA ASP A 5 -11.83 16.37 -0.98
C ASP A 5 -12.48 15.18 -1.72
N ARG A 6 -13.80 15.00 -1.53
CA ARG A 6 -14.57 13.87 -2.04
C ARG A 6 -14.45 13.73 -3.55
N GLU A 7 -14.33 14.85 -4.27
CA GLU A 7 -14.11 14.84 -5.72
C GLU A 7 -12.73 14.31 -6.09
N ASN A 8 -11.69 14.75 -5.37
CA ASN A 8 -10.33 14.27 -5.56
C ASN A 8 -10.22 12.78 -5.21
N ALA A 9 -10.87 12.34 -4.14
CA ALA A 9 -10.92 10.92 -3.78
C ALA A 9 -11.55 10.06 -4.88
N LYS A 10 -12.62 10.54 -5.51
CA LYS A 10 -13.27 9.85 -6.64
C LYS A 10 -12.33 9.75 -7.86
N LYS A 11 -11.68 10.86 -8.25
CA LYS A 11 -10.71 10.86 -9.37
C LYS A 11 -9.55 9.89 -9.12
N LEU A 12 -8.99 9.91 -7.92
CA LEU A 12 -7.91 9.03 -7.51
C LEU A 12 -8.35 7.56 -7.52
N PHE A 13 -9.54 7.25 -7.01
CA PHE A 13 -10.12 5.91 -7.07
C PHE A 13 -10.26 5.43 -8.51
N GLU A 14 -10.89 6.22 -9.39
CA GLU A 14 -11.09 5.85 -10.80
C GLU A 14 -9.78 5.59 -11.54
N LYS A 15 -8.77 6.45 -11.31
CA LYS A 15 -7.41 6.30 -11.87
C LYS A 15 -6.77 4.99 -11.41
N TYR A 16 -6.61 4.84 -10.09
CA TYR A 16 -5.80 3.75 -9.53
C TYR A 16 -6.54 2.41 -9.48
N ARG A 17 -7.87 2.39 -9.61
CA ARG A 17 -8.64 1.15 -9.74
C ARG A 17 -8.31 0.40 -11.04
N LYS A 18 -8.01 1.13 -12.10
CA LYS A 18 -7.63 0.61 -13.43
C LYS A 18 -6.12 0.39 -13.55
N GLN A 19 -5.32 1.30 -13.01
CA GLN A 19 -3.86 1.27 -13.10
C GLN A 19 -3.23 1.47 -11.73
N ARG A 20 -2.74 0.39 -11.11
CA ARG A 20 -2.25 0.43 -9.71
C ARG A 20 -0.80 0.89 -9.55
N ASP A 21 -0.02 1.00 -10.63
CA ASP A 21 1.36 1.45 -10.52
C ASP A 21 1.44 2.91 -10.03
N GLY A 22 2.29 3.15 -9.05
CA GLY A 22 2.59 4.48 -8.52
C GLY A 22 1.74 4.90 -7.33
N ILE A 23 0.81 4.07 -6.84
CA ILE A 23 0.03 4.33 -5.61
C ILE A 23 0.94 4.69 -4.44
N ARG A 24 2.10 4.04 -4.32
CA ARG A 24 3.08 4.30 -3.24
C ARG A 24 3.61 5.74 -3.23
N ASN A 25 3.53 6.46 -4.35
CA ASN A 25 3.99 7.85 -4.47
C ASN A 25 2.85 8.87 -4.28
N CYS A 26 1.64 8.43 -3.93
CA CYS A 26 0.47 9.28 -3.73
C CYS A 26 0.01 9.18 -2.27
N PRO A 27 0.35 10.15 -1.40
CA PRO A 27 -0.04 10.15 0.02
C PRO A 27 -1.54 9.99 0.26
N GLU A 28 -2.36 10.66 -0.56
CA GLU A 28 -3.83 10.70 -0.47
C GLU A 28 -4.46 9.31 -0.64
N MET A 29 -3.78 8.40 -1.35
CA MET A 29 -4.26 7.02 -1.47
C MET A 29 -4.30 6.27 -0.14
N ALA A 30 -3.64 6.77 0.92
CA ALA A 30 -3.79 6.24 2.27
C ALA A 30 -5.24 6.27 2.76
N SER A 31 -6.03 7.27 2.34
CA SER A 31 -7.40 7.47 2.80
C SER A 31 -8.46 6.86 1.88
N ILE A 32 -8.10 6.11 0.84
CA ILE A 32 -9.06 5.67 -0.20
C ILE A 32 -9.02 4.16 -0.37
N CYS A 33 -10.16 3.50 -0.24
CA CYS A 33 -10.28 2.07 -0.54
C CYS A 33 -10.37 1.82 -2.05
N LEU A 34 -9.46 0.99 -2.60
CA LEU A 34 -9.49 0.60 -4.01
C LEU A 34 -10.48 -0.51 -4.35
N ILE A 35 -11.27 -1.00 -3.40
CA ILE A 35 -12.34 -1.97 -3.67
C ILE A 35 -13.67 -1.25 -3.88
N CYS A 36 -14.04 -0.34 -2.97
CA CYS A 36 -15.35 0.32 -2.99
C CYS A 36 -15.31 1.85 -3.13
N GLY A 37 -14.12 2.47 -3.20
CA GLY A 37 -13.97 3.94 -3.31
C GLY A 37 -14.27 4.72 -2.03
N SER A 38 -14.61 4.04 -0.94
CA SER A 38 -14.86 4.68 0.36
C SER A 38 -13.61 5.36 0.92
N ILE A 39 -13.81 6.51 1.57
CA ILE A 39 -12.77 7.23 2.30
C ILE A 39 -12.72 6.88 3.80
N HIS A 40 -13.57 5.96 4.26
CA HIS A 40 -13.60 5.51 5.66
C HIS A 40 -12.56 4.42 5.88
N VAL A 41 -11.30 4.84 5.97
CA VAL A 41 -10.13 3.99 6.19
C VAL A 41 -9.56 4.26 7.58
N ILE A 42 -9.25 3.20 8.31
CA ILE A 42 -8.61 3.26 9.62
C ILE A 42 -7.39 2.34 9.66
N ALA A 43 -6.49 2.55 10.63
CA ALA A 43 -5.46 1.56 10.94
C ALA A 43 -6.11 0.29 11.50
N LYS A 44 -5.56 -0.86 11.17
CA LYS A 44 -5.99 -2.14 11.74
C LYS A 44 -5.44 -2.27 13.16
N GLU A 45 -6.29 -2.60 14.12
CA GLU A 45 -5.84 -2.83 15.50
C GLU A 45 -4.81 -3.98 15.54
N GLY A 46 -3.72 -3.76 16.27
CA GLY A 46 -2.63 -4.73 16.41
C GLY A 46 -1.63 -4.79 15.25
N ASP A 47 -1.84 -4.06 14.14
CA ASP A 47 -0.89 -4.00 13.02
C ASP A 47 -0.81 -2.57 12.45
N SER A 48 0.18 -1.81 12.92
CA SER A 48 0.40 -0.41 12.50
C SER A 48 0.79 -0.27 11.02
N GLY A 49 1.16 -1.35 10.35
CA GLY A 49 1.46 -1.37 8.92
C GLY A 49 0.25 -1.67 8.04
N MET A 50 -0.91 -1.99 8.62
CA MET A 50 -2.13 -2.32 7.88
C MET A 50 -3.22 -1.26 8.04
N LEU A 51 -3.87 -0.96 6.93
CA LEU A 51 -5.09 -0.17 6.86
C LEU A 51 -6.27 -1.09 6.54
N ILE A 52 -7.45 -0.73 7.04
CA ILE A 52 -8.72 -1.41 6.77
C ILE A 52 -9.80 -0.41 6.39
N CYS A 53 -10.57 -0.74 5.35
CA CYS A 53 -11.75 0.01 4.97
C CYS A 53 -12.93 -0.40 5.85
N ARG A 54 -13.50 0.54 6.62
CA ARG A 54 -14.67 0.29 7.47
C ARG A 54 -15.93 -0.06 6.68
N ASN A 55 -16.00 0.35 5.40
CA ASN A 55 -17.18 0.12 4.57
C ASN A 55 -17.26 -1.30 3.99
N CYS A 56 -16.14 -1.90 3.59
CA CYS A 56 -16.12 -3.21 2.92
C CYS A 56 -15.20 -4.25 3.56
N GLY A 57 -14.50 -3.91 4.65
CA GLY A 57 -13.59 -4.80 5.36
C GLY A 57 -12.27 -5.10 4.63
N PHE A 58 -12.08 -4.64 3.39
CA PHE A 58 -10.83 -4.83 2.68
C PHE A 58 -9.67 -4.19 3.44
N SER A 59 -8.59 -4.95 3.65
CA SER A 59 -7.39 -4.49 4.32
C SER A 59 -6.16 -4.60 3.41
N TRP A 60 -5.20 -3.72 3.62
CA TRP A 60 -3.97 -3.67 2.84
C TRP A 60 -2.82 -3.09 3.67
N TYR A 61 -1.59 -3.43 3.29
CA TYR A 61 -0.40 -2.85 3.91
C TYR A 61 -0.14 -1.45 3.37
N ARG A 62 0.18 -0.50 4.26
CA ARG A 62 0.79 0.78 3.92
C ARG A 62 1.65 1.27 5.08
N TYR A 63 2.94 1.47 4.84
CA TYR A 63 3.91 1.90 5.85
C TYR A 63 5.15 2.53 5.21
N GLU A 64 6.00 3.17 6.01
CA GLU A 64 7.30 3.68 5.55
C GLU A 64 8.37 2.59 5.66
N CYS A 65 9.20 2.46 4.62
CA CYS A 65 10.33 1.55 4.65
C CYS A 65 11.37 2.02 5.66
N SER A 66 11.64 1.22 6.69
CA SER A 66 12.64 1.53 7.73
C SER A 66 14.04 1.80 7.19
N ALA A 67 14.37 1.30 6.00
CA ALA A 67 15.70 1.43 5.41
C ALA A 67 15.89 2.67 4.54
N CYS A 68 14.82 3.30 4.03
CA CYS A 68 14.91 4.42 3.09
C CYS A 68 13.80 5.49 3.21
N GLY A 69 12.85 5.33 4.14
CA GLY A 69 11.74 6.25 4.37
C GLY A 69 10.65 6.24 3.29
N ARG A 70 10.85 5.57 2.15
CA ARG A 70 9.83 5.55 1.09
C ARG A 70 8.60 4.76 1.51
N THR A 71 7.43 5.27 1.15
CA THR A 71 6.16 4.57 1.33
C THR A 71 6.16 3.25 0.57
N VAL A 72 5.68 2.22 1.26
CA VAL A 72 5.35 0.91 0.74
C VAL A 72 3.84 0.80 0.77
N ASP A 73 3.22 0.45 -0.35
CA ASP A 73 1.78 0.23 -0.42
C ASP A 73 1.48 -1.11 -1.08
N GLY A 74 0.89 -2.04 -0.36
CA GLY A 74 0.65 -3.41 -0.84
C GLY A 74 -0.35 -3.51 -1.99
N ARG A 75 -1.01 -2.41 -2.37
CA ARG A 75 -1.86 -2.32 -3.55
C ARG A 75 -1.07 -1.97 -4.81
N ASP A 76 0.13 -1.40 -4.65
CA ASP A 76 1.04 -1.06 -5.75
C ASP A 76 1.78 -2.34 -6.22
N PRO A 77 1.76 -2.68 -7.52
CA PRO A 77 2.44 -3.87 -8.04
C PRO A 77 3.96 -3.85 -7.84
N LYS A 78 4.58 -2.67 -7.68
CA LYS A 78 6.02 -2.56 -7.37
C LYS A 78 6.36 -2.76 -5.90
N ASN A 79 5.35 -2.99 -5.05
CA ASN A 79 5.54 -3.44 -3.67
C ASN A 79 4.95 -4.84 -3.46
N PRO A 80 5.53 -5.89 -4.09
CA PRO A 80 5.00 -7.24 -4.02
C PRO A 80 5.05 -7.80 -2.58
N GLY A 81 4.23 -8.82 -2.33
CA GLY A 81 4.25 -9.56 -1.06
C GLY A 81 5.52 -10.40 -0.94
N CYS A 82 6.14 -10.35 0.23
CA CYS A 82 7.25 -11.20 0.60
C CYS A 82 6.72 -12.56 1.10
N ARG A 83 7.17 -13.66 0.48
CA ARG A 83 6.78 -15.01 0.89
C ARG A 83 7.41 -15.46 2.22
N LYS A 84 8.53 -14.86 2.64
CA LYS A 84 9.25 -15.22 3.87
C LYS A 84 8.63 -14.63 5.12
N CYS A 85 8.25 -13.34 5.07
CA CYS A 85 7.77 -12.61 6.26
C CYS A 85 6.34 -12.06 6.12
N GLY A 86 5.67 -12.24 4.98
CA GLY A 86 4.31 -11.74 4.74
C GLY A 86 4.18 -10.23 4.48
N MET A 87 5.23 -9.45 4.76
CA MET A 87 5.28 -8.00 4.55
C MET A 87 5.43 -7.63 3.05
N ARG A 88 5.41 -6.33 2.73
CA ARG A 88 5.59 -5.82 1.36
C ARG A 88 7.02 -5.38 1.10
N ILE A 89 7.55 -5.74 -0.07
CA ILE A 89 8.93 -5.44 -0.46
C ILE A 89 9.00 -3.98 -0.93
N CYS A 90 9.92 -3.19 -0.36
CA CYS A 90 10.20 -1.85 -0.85
C CYS A 90 11.02 -1.88 -2.14
N THR A 91 10.85 -0.86 -2.99
CA THR A 91 11.59 -0.70 -4.25
C THR A 91 13.06 -0.31 -4.07
N CYS A 92 13.52 -0.03 -2.85
CA CYS A 92 14.91 0.37 -2.58
C CYS A 92 15.92 -0.78 -2.59
N GLY A 93 15.46 -2.03 -2.73
CA GLY A 93 16.34 -3.22 -2.77
C GLY A 93 16.97 -3.62 -1.42
N ARG A 94 16.81 -2.82 -0.36
CA ARG A 94 17.34 -3.15 0.99
C ARG A 94 16.51 -4.19 1.75
N CYS A 95 15.34 -4.56 1.24
CA CYS A 95 14.55 -5.62 1.86
C CYS A 95 15.27 -6.96 1.69
N ASN A 96 15.94 -7.42 2.74
CA ASN A 96 16.73 -8.64 2.72
C ASN A 96 15.89 -9.92 2.60
N CYS A 97 14.57 -9.79 2.54
CA CYS A 97 13.66 -10.92 2.36
C CYS A 97 13.57 -11.39 0.89
N GLY A 98 14.21 -10.66 -0.04
CA GLY A 98 14.25 -10.93 -1.48
C GLY A 98 15.50 -11.65 -2.00
N LEU A 99 16.45 -12.04 -1.15
CA LEU A 99 17.52 -12.95 -1.55
C LEU A 99 17.01 -14.40 -1.39
N ASP A 100 16.38 -14.92 -2.44
CA ASP A 100 16.57 -16.34 -2.76
C ASP A 100 17.84 -16.40 -3.61
N ILE A 101 18.93 -16.77 -2.95
CA ILE A 101 20.20 -17.11 -3.59
C ILE A 101 20.00 -18.48 -4.25
N SER A 102 19.26 -18.52 -5.35
CA SER A 102 19.11 -19.71 -6.21
C SER A 102 19.05 -19.27 -7.67
N ALA A 103 20.10 -18.58 -8.12
CA ALA A 103 20.40 -18.41 -9.54
C ALA A 103 21.88 -18.05 -9.69
N THR A 104 22.76 -18.94 -9.22
CA THR A 104 24.12 -19.02 -9.75
C THR A 104 24.15 -20.29 -10.59
N ILE A 105 24.24 -20.10 -11.90
CA ILE A 105 24.55 -21.15 -12.89
C ILE A 105 25.97 -21.65 -12.63
#